data_AF-A0A1F8PRI0-F1
#
_entry.id   AF-A0A1F8PRI0-F1
#
_cell.length_a   1.000
_cell.length_b   1.000
_cell.length_c   1.000
_cell.angle_alpha   90.00
_cell.angle_beta   90.00
_cell.angle_gamma   90.00
#
_symmetry.space_group_name_H-M   'P 1'
#
loop_
_entity.id
_entity.type
_entity.pdbx_description
1 polymer ?
#
loop_
_entity_poly.entity_id
_entity_poly.type
_entity_poly.pdbx_seq_one_letter_code
_entity_poly.pdbx_strand_id
1 'polypeptide(L)'
;MNEAGIKLVDFTADYVADLVDELLDKKWNRREGGFIDVGVALDVPMAPQEPVEATCSCGSGIAVRRVMVGGQPVTLLALPLIFEQFYQAGRRPVQEVARELLEAVSIYNPIPPEVGNTYAEALLREFMVYCAEVEPAR
;
A
#
# COMPACT_ATOMS: atom_id res chain seq x y z
N MET A 1 -4.74 -44.21 -6.94
CA MET A 1 -5.17 -43.49 -8.16
C MET A 1 -4.68 -44.26 -9.37
N ASN A 2 -5.50 -44.37 -10.41
CA ASN A 2 -5.11 -44.96 -11.68
C ASN A 2 -4.60 -43.87 -12.64
N GLU A 3 -3.92 -44.28 -13.72
CA GLU A 3 -3.30 -43.36 -14.68
C GLU A 3 -4.31 -42.41 -15.34
N ALA A 4 -5.54 -42.88 -15.57
CA ALA A 4 -6.63 -42.05 -16.09
C ALA A 4 -6.99 -40.91 -15.12
N GLY A 5 -7.00 -41.19 -13.81
CA GLY A 5 -7.24 -40.17 -12.79
C GLY A 5 -6.14 -39.11 -12.72
N ILE A 6 -4.88 -39.51 -12.91
CA ILE A 6 -3.75 -38.55 -12.93
C ILE A 6 -3.86 -37.63 -14.14
N LYS A 7 -4.11 -38.18 -15.33
CA LYS A 7 -4.25 -37.39 -16.57
C LYS A 7 -5.41 -36.39 -16.51
N LEU A 8 -6.53 -36.77 -15.87
CA LEU A 8 -7.67 -35.88 -15.71
C LEU A 8 -7.35 -34.70 -14.78
N VAL A 9 -6.61 -34.95 -13.71
CA VAL A 9 -6.17 -33.92 -12.77
C VAL A 9 -5.22 -32.95 -13.47
N ASP A 10 -4.23 -33.46 -14.20
CA ASP A 10 -3.26 -32.63 -14.93
C ASP A 10 -3.96 -31.73 -15.97
N PHE A 11 -4.89 -32.30 -16.75
CA PHE A 11 -5.67 -31.53 -17.71
C PHE A 11 -6.50 -30.43 -17.05
N THR A 12 -7.14 -30.73 -15.92
CA THR A 12 -7.96 -29.75 -15.20
C THR A 12 -7.10 -28.64 -14.61
N ALA A 13 -5.91 -28.99 -14.08
CA ALA A 13 -4.96 -28.02 -13.54
C ALA A 13 -4.46 -27.06 -14.62
N ASP A 14 -4.17 -27.58 -15.82
CA ASP A 14 -3.76 -26.75 -16.96
C ASP A 14 -4.88 -25.81 -17.42
N TYR A 15 -6.11 -26.33 -17.56
CA TYR A 15 -7.26 -25.53 -17.96
C TYR A 15 -7.57 -24.37 -17.00
N VAL A 16 -7.56 -24.63 -15.69
CA VAL A 16 -7.82 -23.59 -14.68
C VAL A 16 -6.76 -22.52 -14.72
N ALA A 17 -5.50 -22.90 -14.90
CA ALA A 17 -4.40 -21.94 -14.94
C ALA A 17 -4.44 -21.07 -16.20
N ASP A 18 -4.83 -21.62 -17.36
CA ASP A 18 -5.04 -20.82 -18.57
C ASP A 18 -6.17 -19.79 -18.39
N LEU A 19 -7.26 -20.18 -17.72
CA LEU A 19 -8.36 -19.26 -17.39
C LEU A 19 -7.91 -18.13 -16.47
N VAL A 20 -7.05 -18.43 -15.49
CA VAL A 20 -6.50 -17.42 -14.58
C VAL A 20 -5.57 -16.46 -15.32
N ASP A 21 -4.70 -16.97 -16.18
CA ASP A 21 -3.81 -16.14 -17.01
C ASP A 21 -4.62 -15.19 -17.91
N GLU A 22 -5.73 -15.67 -18.49
CA GLU A 22 -6.66 -14.87 -19.29
C GLU A 22 -7.34 -13.77 -18.45
N LEU A 23 -7.86 -14.11 -17.27
CA LEU A 23 -8.52 -13.15 -16.37
C LEU A 23 -7.57 -12.06 -15.86
N LEU A 24 -6.29 -12.38 -15.71
CA LEU A 24 -5.28 -11.47 -15.18
C LEU A 24 -4.53 -10.70 -16.26
N ASP A 25 -4.71 -11.04 -17.54
CA ASP A 25 -3.94 -10.54 -18.69
C ASP A 25 -2.42 -10.67 -18.46
N LYS A 26 -2.00 -11.69 -17.70
CA LYS A 26 -0.61 -11.95 -17.29
C LYS A 26 -0.40 -13.44 -17.20
N LYS A 27 0.71 -13.94 -17.73
CA LYS A 27 1.08 -15.36 -17.62
C LYS A 27 1.87 -15.64 -16.36
N TRP A 28 1.60 -16.75 -15.65
CA TRP A 28 2.40 -17.16 -14.48
C TRP A 28 3.44 -18.25 -14.81
N ASN A 29 4.71 -18.02 -14.46
CA ASN A 29 5.76 -19.03 -14.53
C ASN A 29 5.70 -19.95 -13.29
N ARG A 30 5.18 -21.16 -13.49
CA ARG A 30 5.04 -22.17 -12.41
C ARG A 30 6.36 -22.73 -11.88
N ARG A 31 7.47 -22.60 -12.62
CA ARG A 31 8.80 -23.07 -12.18
C ARG A 31 9.55 -22.03 -11.36
N GLU A 32 9.40 -20.77 -11.72
CA GLU A 32 10.11 -19.65 -11.10
C GLU A 32 9.27 -18.93 -10.03
N GLY A 33 7.95 -19.13 -10.03
CA GLY A 33 7.04 -18.57 -9.03
C GLY A 33 6.77 -17.07 -9.22
N GLY A 34 6.64 -16.60 -10.46
CA GLY A 34 6.37 -15.19 -10.76
C GLY A 34 5.67 -15.00 -12.11
N PHE A 35 5.15 -13.79 -12.37
CA PHE A 35 4.54 -13.45 -13.64
C PHE A 35 5.58 -13.29 -14.76
N ILE A 36 5.25 -13.81 -15.94
CA ILE A 36 5.96 -13.61 -17.20
C ILE A 36 5.44 -12.31 -17.79
N ASP A 37 6.23 -11.24 -17.66
CA ASP A 37 5.92 -9.96 -18.27
C ASP A 37 6.21 -10.04 -19.78
N VAL A 38 5.18 -10.21 -20.60
CA VAL A 38 5.30 -10.24 -22.07
C VAL A 38 4.85 -8.88 -22.64
N GLY A 39 5.68 -7.86 -22.42
CA GLY A 39 5.56 -6.51 -22.99
C GLY A 39 4.55 -5.61 -22.25
N VAL A 40 4.88 -4.40 -21.79
CA VAL A 40 5.59 -3.33 -22.50
C VAL A 40 6.44 -2.56 -21.47
N ALA A 41 7.73 -2.38 -21.77
CA ALA A 41 8.55 -1.36 -21.14
C ALA A 41 8.01 0.04 -21.53
N LEU A 42 6.97 0.50 -20.84
CA LEU A 42 6.72 1.91 -20.72
C LEU A 42 7.50 2.38 -19.50
N ASP A 43 8.61 3.08 -19.75
CA ASP A 43 9.30 3.95 -18.80
C ASP A 43 8.29 5.00 -18.29
N VAL A 44 7.44 4.60 -17.37
CA VAL A 44 6.84 5.54 -16.43
C VAL A 44 7.90 5.73 -15.36
N PRO A 45 8.37 6.97 -15.09
CA PRO A 45 9.21 7.21 -13.92
C PRO A 45 8.40 6.83 -12.70
N MET A 46 8.62 5.60 -12.22
CA MET A 46 8.05 5.10 -10.99
C MET A 46 8.71 5.92 -9.90
N ALA A 47 7.99 6.93 -9.41
CA ALA A 47 8.37 7.60 -8.18
C ALA A 47 8.71 6.51 -7.15
N PRO A 48 9.83 6.62 -6.40
CA PRO A 48 10.27 5.55 -5.51
C PRO A 48 9.14 5.19 -4.54
N GLN A 49 8.46 4.08 -4.79
CA GLN A 49 7.50 3.55 -3.84
C GLN A 49 8.30 2.93 -2.71
N GLU A 50 8.20 3.52 -1.52
CA GLU A 50 8.82 3.00 -0.32
C GLU A 50 8.42 1.52 -0.12
N PRO A 51 9.35 0.66 0.32
CA PRO A 51 9.12 -0.77 0.39
C PRO A 51 7.91 -1.10 1.25
N VAL A 52 7.06 -1.99 0.75
CA VAL A 52 5.93 -2.58 1.49
C VAL A 52 6.49 -3.50 2.57
N GLU A 53 6.90 -2.93 3.70
CA GLU A 53 7.48 -3.66 4.84
C GLU A 53 6.43 -4.49 5.60
N ALA A 54 5.13 -4.26 5.35
CA ALA A 54 4.03 -4.97 5.99
C ALA A 54 3.16 -5.73 4.97
N THR A 55 3.49 -6.99 4.72
CA THR A 55 2.70 -7.89 3.86
C THR A 55 1.59 -8.55 4.66
N CYS A 56 0.33 -8.22 4.36
CA CYS A 56 -0.82 -8.97 4.83
C CYS A 56 -0.94 -10.27 4.03
N SER A 57 -1.48 -11.34 4.62
CA SER A 57 -1.60 -12.68 4.01
C SER A 57 -2.43 -12.71 2.71
N CYS A 58 -3.17 -11.64 2.40
CA CYS A 58 -3.90 -11.47 1.14
C CYS A 58 -3.04 -10.84 0.01
N GLY A 59 -1.76 -10.56 0.25
CA GLY A 59 -0.83 -10.04 -0.76
C GLY A 59 -1.02 -8.56 -1.12
N SER A 60 -1.99 -7.86 -0.51
CA SER A 60 -2.31 -6.47 -0.87
C SER A 60 -1.37 -5.43 -0.26
N GLY A 61 -0.55 -5.79 0.74
CA GLY A 61 0.38 -4.88 1.41
C GLY A 61 -0.32 -3.74 2.18
N ILE A 62 0.10 -3.47 3.41
CA ILE A 62 -0.34 -2.25 4.08
C ILE A 62 0.61 -1.15 3.63
N ALA A 63 0.07 -0.09 2.99
CA ALA A 63 0.86 1.06 2.59
C ALA A 63 1.53 1.67 3.83
N VAL A 64 2.85 1.84 3.79
CA VAL A 64 3.64 2.47 4.86
C VAL A 64 4.22 3.78 4.38
N ARG A 65 4.49 4.70 5.32
CA ARG A 65 5.26 5.91 5.06
C ARG A 65 6.19 6.22 6.22
N ARG A 66 7.43 6.58 5.92
CA ARG A 66 8.38 7.06 6.95
C ARG A 66 8.17 8.56 7.22
N VAL A 67 8.10 8.92 8.50
CA VAL A 67 7.92 10.30 8.96
C VAL A 67 8.89 10.63 10.10
N MET A 68 9.29 11.91 10.18
CA MET A 68 10.13 12.39 11.28
C MET A 68 9.26 12.83 12.45
N VAL A 69 9.35 12.12 13.58
CA VAL A 69 8.64 12.44 14.83
C VAL A 69 9.66 12.70 15.93
N GLY A 70 9.66 13.91 16.51
CA GLY A 70 10.62 14.27 17.55
C GLY A 70 12.10 14.09 17.14
N GLY A 71 12.41 14.23 15.86
CA GLY A 71 13.76 14.02 15.32
C GLY A 71 14.16 12.55 15.12
N GLN A 72 13.23 11.61 15.25
CA GLN A 72 13.44 10.19 14.96
C GLN A 72 12.63 9.78 13.72
N PRO A 73 13.22 9.02 12.78
CA PRO A 73 12.47 8.42 11.69
C PRO A 73 11.58 7.28 12.21
N VAL A 74 10.28 7.36 11.94
CA VAL A 74 9.27 6.38 12.34
C VAL A 74 8.51 5.93 11.10
N THR A 75 8.41 4.61 10.90
CA THR A 75 7.53 4.03 9.85
C THR A 75 6.11 3.95 10.39
N LEU A 76 5.15 4.58 9.70
CA LEU A 76 3.73 4.54 10.03
C LEU A 76 2.95 3.72 9.01
N LEU A 77 2.13 2.79 9.51
CA LEU A 77 1.20 1.98 8.75
C LEU A 77 -0.02 2.80 8.34
N ALA A 78 -0.55 2.52 7.14
CA ALA A 78 -1.75 3.10 6.54
C ALA A 78 -1.73 4.62 6.31
N LEU A 79 -0.63 5.31 6.64
CA LEU A 79 -0.56 6.77 6.60
C LEU A 79 -0.90 7.38 5.22
N PRO A 80 -0.44 6.83 4.09
CA PRO A 80 -0.81 7.36 2.77
C PRO A 80 -2.33 7.37 2.52
N LEU A 81 -3.01 6.27 2.90
CA LEU A 81 -4.45 6.12 2.71
C LEU A 81 -5.24 7.04 3.66
N ILE A 82 -4.75 7.21 4.89
CA ILE A 82 -5.36 8.15 5.85
C ILE A 82 -5.27 9.58 5.30
N PHE A 83 -4.12 9.99 4.75
CA PHE A 83 -3.98 11.31 4.13
C PHE A 83 -4.91 11.51 2.94
N GLU A 84 -4.99 10.52 2.04
CA GLU A 84 -5.91 10.55 0.91
C GLU A 84 -7.36 10.70 1.38
N GLN A 85 -7.80 9.91 2.36
CA GLN A 85 -9.14 9.98 2.92
C GLN A 85 -9.46 11.38 3.47
N PHE A 86 -8.54 11.95 4.25
CA PHE A 86 -8.74 13.28 4.84
C PHE A 86 -8.78 14.38 3.77
N TYR A 87 -7.90 14.30 2.77
CA TYR A 87 -7.89 15.24 1.65
C TYR A 87 -9.19 15.17 0.83
N GLN A 88 -9.64 13.96 0.46
CA GLN A 88 -10.90 13.75 -0.28
C GLN A 88 -12.12 14.21 0.52
N ALA A 89 -12.07 14.13 1.85
CA ALA A 89 -13.09 14.68 2.74
C ALA A 89 -13.04 16.22 2.87
N GLY A 90 -12.16 16.91 2.15
CA GLY A 90 -12.01 18.36 2.17
C GLY A 90 -11.37 18.90 3.45
N ARG A 91 -10.73 18.05 4.26
CA ARG A 91 -10.04 18.48 5.48
C ARG A 91 -8.78 19.25 5.10
N ARG A 92 -8.57 20.40 5.72
CA ARG A 92 -7.39 21.25 5.54
C ARG A 92 -6.39 21.01 6.68
N PRO A 93 -5.08 21.22 6.46
CA PRO A 93 -4.06 21.02 7.48
C PRO A 93 -4.11 22.13 8.55
N VAL A 94 -5.08 22.04 9.44
CA VAL A 94 -5.27 22.92 10.62
C VAL A 94 -5.12 22.11 11.90
N GLN A 95 -4.91 22.78 13.04
CA GLN A 95 -4.66 22.13 14.33
C GLN A 95 -5.79 21.17 14.77
N GLU A 96 -7.04 21.46 14.42
CA GLU A 96 -8.17 20.57 14.73
C GLU A 96 -8.03 19.22 14.03
N VAL A 97 -7.55 19.22 12.78
CA VAL A 97 -7.32 18.02 11.97
C VAL A 97 -6.12 17.22 12.48
N ALA A 98 -5.14 17.85 13.14
CA ALA A 98 -3.99 17.15 13.71
C ALA A 98 -4.40 16.09 14.75
N ARG A 99 -5.40 16.41 15.58
CA ARG A 99 -5.93 15.47 16.57
C ARG A 99 -6.71 14.34 15.91
N GLU A 100 -7.57 14.66 14.93
CA GLU A 100 -8.33 13.65 14.18
C GLU A 100 -7.39 12.70 13.41
N LEU A 101 -6.29 13.23 12.84
CA LEU A 101 -5.24 12.43 12.21
C LEU A 101 -4.55 11.51 13.22
N LEU A 102 -4.18 12.02 14.40
CA LEU A 102 -3.58 11.21 15.45
C LEU A 102 -4.49 10.05 15.86
N GLU A 103 -5.79 10.32 16.05
CA GLU A 103 -6.78 9.28 16.37
C GLU A 103 -6.83 8.21 15.28
N ALA A 104 -6.94 8.61 14.00
CA ALA A 104 -6.98 7.67 12.88
C ALA A 104 -5.68 6.83 12.75
N VAL A 105 -4.52 7.47 12.92
CA VAL A 105 -3.21 6.81 12.84
C VAL A 105 -3.01 5.83 14.00
N SER A 106 -3.50 6.17 15.20
CA SER A 106 -3.34 5.34 16.40
C SER A 106 -4.06 3.99 16.32
N ILE A 107 -5.05 3.84 15.41
CA ILE A 107 -5.74 2.57 15.15
C ILE A 107 -4.77 1.50 14.66
N TYR A 108 -3.77 1.90 13.87
CA TYR A 108 -2.82 1.00 13.24
C TYR A 108 -1.42 1.05 13.87
N ASN A 109 -1.11 2.14 14.60
CA ASN A 109 0.21 2.42 15.12
C ASN A 109 0.12 2.64 16.64
N PRO A 110 0.75 1.80 17.47
CA PRO A 110 0.74 2.01 18.92
C PRO A 110 1.53 3.28 19.27
N ILE A 111 0.81 4.33 19.67
CA ILE A 111 1.40 5.63 20.05
C ILE A 111 1.16 5.84 21.56
N PRO A 112 2.22 5.92 22.38
CA PRO A 112 2.07 6.27 23.78
C PRO A 112 1.44 7.66 23.95
N PRO A 113 0.54 7.87 24.93
CA PRO A 113 -0.14 9.15 25.11
C PRO A 113 0.84 10.30 25.43
N GLU A 114 1.97 9.98 26.08
CA GLU A 114 3.04 10.91 26.46
C GLU A 114 3.64 11.65 25.27
N VAL A 115 3.71 10.99 24.10
CA VAL A 115 4.29 11.53 22.87
C VAL A 115 3.22 11.96 21.87
N GLY A 116 1.94 11.85 22.22
CA GLY A 116 0.82 12.11 21.30
C GLY A 116 0.88 13.48 20.64
N ASN A 117 1.25 14.53 21.40
CA ASN A 117 1.36 15.88 20.84
C ASN A 117 2.49 15.99 19.79
N THR A 118 3.64 15.36 20.05
CA THR A 118 4.75 15.31 19.09
C THR A 118 4.36 14.58 17.80
N TYR A 119 3.55 13.52 17.91
CA TYR A 119 3.00 12.83 16.74
C TYR A 119 1.98 13.70 16.00
N ALA A 120 1.07 14.38 16.70
CA ALA A 120 0.08 15.26 16.07
C ALA A 120 0.75 16.38 15.25
N GLU A 121 1.79 17.02 15.80
CA GLU A 121 2.57 18.05 15.11
C GLU A 121 3.27 17.49 13.86
N ALA A 122 3.87 16.31 13.98
CA ALA A 122 4.51 15.64 12.85
C ALA A 122 3.51 15.28 11.75
N LEU A 123 2.39 14.67 12.12
CA LEU A 123 1.32 14.28 11.19
C LEU A 123 0.74 15.49 10.47
N LEU A 124 0.52 16.61 11.17
CA LEU A 124 0.01 17.83 10.57
C LEU A 124 0.97 18.40 9.52
N ARG A 125 2.27 18.43 9.83
CA ARG A 125 3.31 18.88 8.89
C ARG A 125 3.34 18.01 7.64
N GLU A 126 3.34 16.69 7.80
CA GLU A 126 3.36 15.76 6.67
C GLU A 126 2.07 15.84 5.84
N PHE A 127 0.91 16.03 6.49
CA PHE A 127 -0.36 16.20 5.79
C PHE A 127 -0.40 17.52 5.01
N MET A 128 0.22 18.59 5.52
CA MET A 128 0.39 19.85 4.79
C MET A 128 1.22 19.67 3.52
N VAL A 129 2.32 18.92 3.61
CA VAL A 129 3.15 18.57 2.44
C VAL A 129 2.33 17.75 1.44
N TYR A 130 1.62 16.72 1.90
CA TYR A 130 0.77 15.90 1.04
C TYR A 130 -0.30 16.72 0.32
N CYS A 131 -0.99 17.63 1.02
CA CYS A 131 -1.98 18.52 0.42
C CYS A 131 -1.37 19.40 -0.69
N ALA A 132 -0.15 19.93 -0.47
CA ALA A 132 0.55 20.74 -1.45
C ALA A 132 1.03 19.94 -2.68
N GLU A 133 1.37 18.65 -2.51
CA GLU A 133 1.72 17.76 -3.61
C GLU A 133 0.51 17.38 -4.47
N VAL A 134 -0.66 17.21 -3.83
CA VAL A 134 -1.91 16.79 -4.49
C VAL A 134 -2.69 17.96 -5.09
N GLU A 135 -2.47 19.20 -4.65
CA GLU A 135 -2.92 20.43 -5.35
C GLU A 135 -1.82 20.87 -6.36
N PRO A 136 -1.76 20.34 -7.60
CA PRO A 136 -0.89 20.94 -8.60
C PRO A 136 -1.38 22.35 -8.91
N ALA A 137 -0.41 23.26 -9.06
CA ALA A 137 -0.58 24.65 -9.48
C ALA A 137 -1.71 24.80 -10.51
N ARG A 138 -2.80 25.44 -10.09
CA ARG A 138 -3.90 25.82 -10.99
C ARG A 138 -3.64 27.18 -11.61
#